data_AF-A0A8X6NIM6-F1
#
_entry.id   AF-A0A8X6NIM6-F1
#
_cell.length_a   1.000
_cell.length_b   1.000
_cell.length_c   1.000
_cell.angle_alpha   90.00
_cell.angle_beta   90.00
_cell.angle_gamma   90.00
#
_symmetry.space_group_name_H-M   'P 1'
#
loop_
_entity.id
_entity.type
_entity.pdbx_description
1 polymer ?
#
loop_
_entity_poly.entity_id
_entity_poly.type
_entity_poly.pdbx_seq_one_letter_code
_entity_poly.pdbx_strand_id
1 'polypeptide(L)'
;MAVSFQVRALYDFDAQDGSGELSIAANEILTVTNQDVGEGWWEGVNSRGQKGLFPAGYVEATNSPPPPAMPPPPPPADAQINAFTESVLPGVDAVDDWDDDWDDDDSVYSQDHTGVHGQVSNTSLVVSKDPKDSQRSVEARGTLKKSFNRFSTFVKSGGEGYILGETKLTVPTEQCVTILENNGEITWLESTSPYTCSVDSPNKKTKLKGLKSFIAYQLIPSFNNIAVSRRYKHFDWLHERLEEKFSLIPIPPLPDKQISGRYEKDFIDHRKNQLQMWVNRICRHPVLSQSEVWMHFLTCTDDKRWKVGKRNAEKDKLIGGSFFHAISTPSAALDNVTVEKQIDLFNRFVFKMDDSVKQLFGVAVEQHKRYAGPVKKEIQRMSESFNDLGTAFQMYSSKNSDPLTTAIKHTASVYEELGKMYEEQPKYDAEPMADVLHEYKGMLAAWPDVLHIQKSALNKVAEHKKLAEEGKISQDDVAAIDQRSDVISYATLAEINHFHNERVAYFKSMMETYLTAQIDFYQQITQKLQETLAYYQNS
;
A
#
# COMPACT_ATOMS: atom_id res chain seq x y z
N MET A 1 -15.61 8.48 35.15
CA MET A 1 -14.85 8.26 36.41
C MET A 1 -13.90 7.12 36.15
N ALA A 2 -12.59 7.35 36.21
CA ALA A 2 -11.59 6.31 35.99
C ALA A 2 -11.59 5.35 37.18
N VAL A 3 -11.75 4.05 36.92
CA VAL A 3 -11.71 3.01 37.95
C VAL A 3 -10.25 2.80 38.34
N SER A 4 -9.89 3.11 39.59
CA SER A 4 -8.58 2.77 40.14
C SER A 4 -8.66 1.41 40.84
N PHE A 5 -7.78 0.48 40.48
CA PHE A 5 -7.60 -0.79 41.15
C PHE A 5 -6.12 -1.11 41.28
N GLN A 6 -5.79 -2.02 42.20
CA GLN A 6 -4.42 -2.37 42.50
C GLN A 6 -3.97 -3.62 41.75
N VAL A 7 -2.72 -3.61 41.32
CA VAL A 7 -2.07 -4.70 40.62
C VAL A 7 -0.70 -4.97 41.24
N ARG A 8 -0.24 -6.21 41.20
CA ARG A 8 1.07 -6.64 41.69
C ARG A 8 1.98 -6.95 40.51
N ALA A 9 3.17 -6.37 40.48
CA ALA A 9 4.19 -6.68 39.49
C ALA A 9 4.71 -8.12 39.66
N LEU A 10 4.83 -8.84 38.55
CA LEU A 10 5.33 -10.21 38.47
C LEU A 10 6.83 -10.26 38.15
N TYR A 11 7.35 -9.25 37.46
CA TYR A 11 8.74 -9.16 37.00
C TYR A 11 9.28 -7.74 37.22
N ASP A 12 10.60 -7.63 37.30
CA ASP A 12 11.29 -6.34 37.27
C ASP A 12 11.18 -5.72 35.86
N PHE A 13 11.01 -4.41 35.79
CA PHE A 13 11.04 -3.64 34.55
C PHE A 13 11.71 -2.30 34.81
N ASP A 14 12.75 -1.99 34.05
CA ASP A 14 13.51 -0.75 34.13
C ASP A 14 13.04 0.23 33.06
N ALA A 15 12.56 1.40 33.48
CA ALA A 15 12.18 2.48 32.58
C ALA A 15 13.40 3.09 31.87
N GLN A 16 13.20 3.49 30.61
CA GLN A 16 14.21 4.22 29.86
C GLN A 16 14.20 5.72 30.18
N ASP A 17 15.39 6.34 30.30
CA ASP A 17 15.46 7.76 30.68
C ASP A 17 14.77 8.67 29.65
N GLY A 18 13.77 9.41 30.10
CA GLY A 18 13.02 10.38 29.28
C GLY A 18 11.85 9.80 28.47
N SER A 19 11.52 8.51 28.62
CA SER A 19 10.42 7.85 27.87
C SER A 19 9.02 8.03 28.49
N GLY A 20 8.94 8.49 29.75
CA GLY A 20 7.67 8.53 30.50
C GLY A 20 7.25 7.17 31.09
N GLU A 21 8.12 6.16 31.01
CA GLU A 21 7.95 4.85 31.61
C GLU A 21 8.24 4.85 33.12
N LEU A 22 7.73 3.84 33.82
CA LEU A 22 7.84 3.67 35.27
C LEU A 22 8.60 2.39 35.58
N SER A 23 9.75 2.50 36.26
CA SER A 23 10.46 1.31 36.75
C SER A 23 9.66 0.64 37.86
N ILE A 24 9.43 -0.67 37.73
CA ILE A 24 8.68 -1.49 38.68
C ILE A 24 9.53 -2.69 39.10
N ALA A 25 9.47 -3.04 40.38
CA ALA A 25 10.14 -4.25 40.89
C ALA A 25 9.12 -5.39 41.07
N ALA A 26 9.56 -6.65 40.92
CA ALA A 26 8.74 -7.82 41.16
C ALA A 26 8.16 -7.79 42.58
N ASN A 27 6.87 -8.12 42.69
CA ASN A 27 6.00 -7.99 43.87
C ASN A 27 5.65 -6.56 44.32
N GLU A 28 6.05 -5.52 43.59
CA GLU A 28 5.62 -4.15 43.87
C GLU A 28 4.12 -3.98 43.58
N ILE A 29 3.41 -3.25 44.46
CA ILE A 29 1.99 -2.92 44.25
C ILE A 29 1.87 -1.58 43.53
N LEU A 30 1.13 -1.57 42.44
CA LEU A 30 0.85 -0.40 41.61
C LEU A 30 -0.63 -0.07 41.65
N THR A 31 -0.97 1.21 41.61
CA THR A 31 -2.35 1.68 41.43
C THR A 31 -2.54 2.08 39.98
N VAL A 32 -3.39 1.36 39.25
CA VAL A 32 -3.66 1.65 37.83
C VAL A 32 -4.55 2.90 37.75
N THR A 33 -4.12 3.89 36.98
CA THR A 33 -4.85 5.15 36.76
C THR A 33 -5.47 5.23 35.38
N ASN A 34 -4.88 4.58 34.37
CA ASN A 34 -5.42 4.53 33.01
C ASN A 34 -4.98 3.24 32.29
N GLN A 35 -5.94 2.52 31.69
CA GLN A 35 -5.69 1.31 30.89
C GLN A 35 -5.68 1.57 29.37
N ASP A 36 -6.14 2.75 28.94
CA ASP A 36 -6.37 3.10 27.53
C ASP A 36 -5.22 3.94 26.97
N VAL A 37 -3.96 3.53 27.21
CA VAL A 37 -2.76 4.34 26.89
C VAL A 37 -1.92 3.76 25.74
N GLY A 38 -2.17 2.52 25.34
CA GLY A 38 -1.51 1.84 24.21
C GLY A 38 -1.58 0.31 24.32
N GLU A 39 -1.32 -0.42 23.23
CA GLU A 39 -1.36 -1.90 23.25
C GLU A 39 -0.33 -2.48 24.23
N GLY A 40 -0.79 -3.09 25.31
CA GLY A 40 0.06 -3.81 26.27
C GLY A 40 0.67 -2.96 27.38
N TRP A 41 0.31 -1.68 27.50
CA TRP A 41 0.84 -0.75 28.52
C TRP A 41 -0.28 -0.11 29.33
N TRP A 42 -0.06 0.01 30.63
CA TRP A 42 -0.94 0.72 31.56
C TRP A 42 -0.20 1.90 32.18
N GLU A 43 -0.94 2.95 32.51
CA GLU A 43 -0.42 4.05 33.34
C GLU A 43 -0.87 3.84 34.78
N GLY A 44 0.06 4.02 35.71
CA GLY A 44 -0.27 3.98 37.12
C GLY A 44 0.82 4.60 37.99
N VAL A 45 0.62 4.46 39.29
CA VAL A 45 1.49 5.01 40.33
C VAL A 45 2.06 3.88 41.17
N ASN A 46 3.38 3.87 41.33
CA ASN A 46 4.07 2.87 42.14
C ASN A 46 4.03 3.21 43.64
N SER A 47 4.56 2.31 44.46
CA SER A 47 4.60 2.48 45.92
C SER A 47 5.43 3.70 46.38
N ARG A 48 6.32 4.20 45.50
CA ARG A 48 7.16 5.38 45.71
C ARG A 48 6.49 6.69 45.28
N GLY A 49 5.24 6.64 44.80
CA GLY A 49 4.49 7.82 44.34
C GLY A 49 4.90 8.32 42.95
N GLN A 50 5.71 7.57 42.21
CA GLN A 50 6.10 7.90 40.84
C GLN A 50 5.03 7.43 39.86
N LYS A 51 4.68 8.28 38.89
CA LYS A 51 3.69 8.00 37.87
C LYS A 51 4.37 7.78 36.52
N GLY A 52 3.94 6.77 35.78
CA GLY A 52 4.40 6.52 34.42
C GLY A 52 3.79 5.24 33.84
N LEU A 53 4.29 4.85 32.67
CA LEU A 53 3.82 3.69 31.92
C LEU A 53 4.56 2.42 32.32
N PHE A 54 3.84 1.31 32.48
CA PHE A 54 4.43 -0.01 32.69
C PHE A 54 3.68 -1.10 31.88
N PRO A 55 4.31 -2.23 31.55
CA PRO A 55 3.66 -3.26 30.75
C PRO A 55 2.51 -3.95 31.50
N ALA A 56 1.34 -4.03 30.89
CA ALA A 56 0.15 -4.69 31.45
C ALA A 56 0.36 -6.19 31.69
N GLY A 57 1.18 -6.84 30.85
CA GLY A 57 1.52 -8.26 31.00
C GLY A 57 2.49 -8.56 32.15
N TYR A 58 3.06 -7.52 32.76
CA TYR A 58 4.01 -7.65 33.88
C TYR A 58 3.31 -7.57 35.23
N VAL A 59 1.98 -7.46 35.26
CA VAL A 59 1.22 -7.26 36.49
C VAL A 59 0.00 -8.19 36.56
N GLU A 60 -0.43 -8.52 37.77
CA GLU A 60 -1.67 -9.27 38.04
C GLU A 60 -2.58 -8.50 39.00
N ALA A 61 -3.90 -8.64 38.87
CA ALA A 61 -4.84 -7.97 39.76
C ALA A 61 -4.80 -8.55 41.18
N THR A 62 -4.76 -7.69 42.21
CA THR A 62 -4.63 -8.13 43.62
C THR A 62 -5.91 -8.75 44.22
N ASN A 63 -6.96 -8.95 43.43
CA ASN A 63 -8.17 -9.68 43.82
C ASN A 63 -8.56 -10.70 42.74
N SER A 64 -7.99 -11.90 42.80
CA SER A 64 -8.48 -13.10 42.12
C SER A 64 -8.17 -14.32 43.01
N PRO A 65 -9.13 -15.25 43.24
CA PRO A 65 -8.86 -16.45 44.02
C PRO A 65 -7.91 -17.40 43.25
N PRO A 66 -7.09 -18.21 43.95
CA PRO A 66 -6.10 -19.06 43.30
C PRO A 66 -6.79 -20.18 42.48
N PRO A 67 -6.23 -20.58 41.32
CA PRO A 67 -6.70 -21.76 40.59
C PRO A 67 -6.42 -23.05 41.39
N PRO A 68 -7.21 -24.12 41.20
CA PRO A 68 -7.10 -25.35 42.00
C PRO A 68 -5.75 -26.03 41.82
N ALA A 69 -5.19 -26.50 42.94
CA ALA A 69 -3.91 -27.21 43.01
C ALA A 69 -3.93 -28.51 42.21
N MET A 70 -3.09 -28.60 41.17
CA MET A 70 -2.63 -29.88 40.63
C MET A 70 -1.29 -30.23 41.27
N PRO A 71 -1.03 -31.51 41.60
CA PRO A 71 0.25 -31.90 42.18
C PRO A 71 1.37 -31.76 41.13
N PRO A 72 2.58 -31.34 41.53
CA PRO A 72 3.72 -31.26 40.61
C PRO A 72 4.16 -32.67 40.16
N PRO A 73 4.61 -32.83 38.91
CA PRO A 73 5.25 -34.06 38.45
C PRO A 73 6.58 -34.30 39.18
N PRO A 74 6.99 -35.56 39.40
CA PRO A 74 8.18 -35.88 40.19
C PRO A 74 9.47 -35.43 39.48
N PRO A 75 10.50 -35.01 40.24
CA PRO A 75 11.80 -34.66 39.65
C PRO A 75 12.53 -35.90 39.12
N PRO A 76 13.34 -35.77 38.05
CA PRO A 76 14.13 -36.87 37.51
C PRO A 76 15.27 -37.24 38.46
N ALA A 77 15.49 -38.54 38.64
CA ALA A 77 16.62 -39.09 39.39
C ALA A 77 17.88 -39.11 38.52
N ASP A 78 18.99 -38.61 39.07
CA ASP A 78 20.30 -38.66 38.44
C ASP A 78 20.99 -40.03 38.55
N ALA A 79 21.76 -40.30 37.50
CA ALA A 79 22.86 -41.26 37.36
C ALA A 79 22.52 -42.76 37.30
N GLN A 80 22.83 -43.38 36.14
CA GLN A 80 24.04 -44.19 36.03
C GLN A 80 24.37 -44.62 34.59
N ILE A 81 25.68 -44.58 34.35
CA ILE A 81 26.45 -45.03 33.20
C ILE A 81 26.18 -46.51 32.88
N ASN A 82 26.05 -46.87 31.60
CA ASN A 82 26.72 -48.05 31.05
C ASN A 82 26.84 -48.01 29.52
N ALA A 83 28.07 -48.25 29.08
CA ALA A 83 28.49 -48.44 27.70
C ALA A 83 27.86 -49.70 27.07
N PHE A 84 27.69 -49.71 25.74
CA PHE A 84 28.38 -50.65 24.83
C PHE A 84 28.00 -50.39 23.34
N THR A 85 29.05 -50.16 22.54
CA THR A 85 29.34 -50.58 21.14
C THR A 85 28.46 -50.17 19.94
N GLU A 86 29.09 -49.35 19.09
CA GLU A 86 29.41 -49.57 17.66
C GLU A 86 28.34 -50.08 16.68
N SER A 87 28.02 -49.24 15.70
CA SER A 87 28.47 -49.47 14.31
C SER A 87 28.30 -48.21 13.44
N VAL A 88 29.38 -47.85 12.75
CA VAL A 88 29.64 -46.65 11.94
C VAL A 88 29.18 -46.90 10.47
N LEU A 89 28.54 -45.93 9.77
CA LEU A 89 29.03 -45.14 8.60
C LEU A 89 27.82 -44.75 7.67
N PRO A 90 27.92 -43.82 6.70
CA PRO A 90 28.07 -42.36 6.89
C PRO A 90 27.23 -41.49 5.89
N GLY A 91 27.07 -40.20 6.18
CA GLY A 91 27.00 -39.18 5.12
C GLY A 91 25.64 -38.60 4.76
N VAL A 92 25.10 -37.73 5.61
CA VAL A 92 24.46 -36.48 5.18
C VAL A 92 24.80 -35.45 6.26
N ASP A 93 25.77 -34.57 6.00
CA ASP A 93 26.10 -33.49 6.93
C ASP A 93 24.87 -32.59 7.07
N ALA A 94 24.32 -32.62 8.28
CA ALA A 94 23.35 -31.69 8.79
C ALA A 94 24.01 -30.31 8.84
N VAL A 95 23.62 -29.44 7.92
CA VAL A 95 23.84 -28.00 8.08
C VAL A 95 22.81 -27.51 9.08
N ASP A 96 23.23 -27.65 10.33
CA ASP A 96 23.06 -26.78 11.49
C ASP A 96 21.85 -25.83 11.49
N ASP A 97 21.01 -26.12 12.48
CA ASP A 97 19.75 -25.53 12.92
C ASP A 97 19.98 -24.14 13.55
N TRP A 98 20.45 -23.18 12.75
CA TRP A 98 20.53 -21.76 13.11
C TRP A 98 19.33 -21.02 12.49
N ASP A 99 18.15 -21.27 13.03
CA ASP A 99 16.98 -20.39 12.89
C ASP A 99 16.93 -19.43 14.10
N ASP A 100 16.47 -18.20 13.82
CA ASP A 100 15.97 -17.14 14.73
C ASP A 100 17.00 -16.25 15.46
N ASP A 101 17.41 -15.13 14.83
CA ASP A 101 17.47 -13.81 15.52
C ASP A 101 17.74 -12.53 14.66
N TRP A 102 17.54 -12.54 13.33
CA TRP A 102 17.91 -11.35 12.50
C TRP A 102 16.81 -10.78 11.60
N ASP A 103 15.54 -10.92 12.01
CA ASP A 103 14.39 -10.33 11.28
C ASP A 103 13.68 -9.20 12.08
N ASP A 104 14.38 -8.60 13.05
CA ASP A 104 14.02 -7.29 13.63
C ASP A 104 15.01 -6.24 13.12
N ASP A 105 14.77 -5.72 11.91
CA ASP A 105 15.29 -4.41 11.50
C ASP A 105 14.18 -3.37 11.73
N ASP A 106 14.21 -2.77 12.92
CA ASP A 106 13.47 -1.56 13.25
C ASP A 106 14.10 -0.37 12.50
N SER A 107 13.75 -0.21 11.23
CA SER A 107 13.95 1.07 10.53
C SER A 107 12.84 2.05 10.91
N VAL A 108 13.06 2.76 12.01
CA VAL A 108 12.31 3.97 12.36
C VAL A 108 12.61 5.04 11.30
N TYR A 109 11.72 5.21 10.33
CA TYR A 109 11.69 6.42 9.51
C TYR A 109 10.85 7.50 10.20
N SER A 110 11.54 8.51 10.72
CA SER A 110 10.92 9.76 11.19
C SER A 110 10.32 10.51 10.00
N GLN A 111 9.00 10.70 10.04
CA GLN A 111 8.24 11.49 9.09
C GLN A 111 8.07 12.90 9.65
N ASP A 112 9.00 13.81 9.36
CA ASP A 112 8.86 15.22 9.71
C ASP A 112 8.37 16.01 8.49
N HIS A 113 7.04 16.17 8.42
CA HIS A 113 6.38 17.17 7.60
C HIS A 113 5.70 18.20 8.50
N THR A 114 6.44 19.26 8.86
CA THR A 114 5.82 20.53 9.24
C THR A 114 6.47 21.65 8.45
N GLY A 115 5.67 22.26 7.56
CA GLY A 115 6.04 23.48 6.88
C GLY A 115 6.11 24.66 7.85
N VAL A 116 7.17 25.46 7.73
CA VAL A 116 7.23 26.81 8.26
C VAL A 116 7.76 27.74 7.18
N HIS A 117 6.98 28.80 6.97
CA HIS A 117 7.24 29.95 6.10
C HIS A 117 8.64 30.56 6.29
N GLY A 118 9.30 30.87 5.17
CA GLY A 118 10.45 31.77 5.12
C GLY A 118 10.56 32.45 3.76
N GLN A 119 10.04 33.68 3.66
CA GLN A 119 10.28 34.58 2.52
C GLN A 119 11.78 34.84 2.38
N VAL A 120 12.34 34.70 1.17
CA VAL A 120 13.60 35.38 0.83
C VAL A 120 13.50 35.97 -0.57
N SER A 121 13.60 37.29 -0.58
CA SER A 121 13.57 38.18 -1.72
C SER A 121 14.80 38.04 -2.62
N ASN A 122 14.57 38.19 -3.93
CA ASN A 122 15.59 38.43 -4.93
C ASN A 122 16.35 39.73 -4.66
N THR A 123 17.69 39.66 -4.61
CA THR A 123 18.55 40.78 -4.96
C THR A 123 19.78 40.30 -5.71
N SER A 124 19.90 40.79 -6.94
CA SER A 124 21.04 40.72 -7.84
C SER A 124 22.28 41.40 -7.24
N LEU A 125 23.46 40.81 -7.41
CA LEU A 125 24.73 41.54 -7.41
C LEU A 125 25.71 40.97 -8.46
N VAL A 126 26.19 41.89 -9.29
CA VAL A 126 27.19 41.77 -10.36
C VAL A 126 28.56 42.04 -9.76
N VAL A 127 29.61 41.27 -10.08
CA VAL A 127 31.03 41.74 -10.18
C VAL A 127 31.84 40.84 -11.14
N SER A 128 32.78 41.47 -11.84
CA SER A 128 33.46 41.13 -13.10
C SER A 128 34.86 40.44 -13.00
N LYS A 129 35.21 39.74 -14.09
CA LYS A 129 36.50 39.62 -14.87
C LYS A 129 37.90 39.33 -14.26
N ASP A 130 38.46 38.19 -14.75
CA ASP A 130 39.79 37.93 -15.40
C ASP A 130 41.14 38.03 -14.61
N PRO A 131 42.30 37.51 -15.13
CA PRO A 131 42.66 36.12 -15.52
C PRO A 131 44.12 35.74 -15.10
N LYS A 132 44.59 34.47 -15.29
CA LYS A 132 45.97 34.13 -15.75
C LYS A 132 46.30 32.63 -15.90
N ASP A 133 47.15 32.39 -16.90
CA ASP A 133 47.72 31.16 -17.48
C ASP A 133 48.39 30.14 -16.54
N SER A 134 48.40 28.87 -16.97
CA SER A 134 49.64 28.12 -17.27
C SER A 134 49.37 26.81 -18.01
N GLN A 135 50.00 26.65 -19.17
CA GLN A 135 50.04 25.43 -20.00
C GLN A 135 50.85 24.31 -19.34
N ARG A 136 50.37 23.06 -19.46
CA ARG A 136 51.24 21.89 -19.67
C ARG A 136 50.48 20.74 -20.33
N SER A 137 50.97 20.32 -21.49
CA SER A 137 50.48 19.22 -22.32
C SER A 137 51.00 17.87 -21.83
N VAL A 138 50.11 16.87 -21.70
CA VAL A 138 50.42 15.44 -21.87
C VAL A 138 49.16 14.74 -22.43
N GLU A 139 49.31 14.10 -23.58
CA GLU A 139 48.32 13.20 -24.19
C GLU A 139 48.20 11.89 -23.38
N ALA A 140 46.97 11.41 -23.13
CA ALA A 140 46.57 9.99 -23.30
C ALA A 140 45.19 9.68 -22.66
N ARG A 141 44.31 9.11 -23.49
CA ARG A 141 43.10 8.30 -23.18
C ARG A 141 42.01 8.94 -22.32
N GLY A 142 41.02 9.51 -23.02
CA GLY A 142 39.76 9.98 -22.44
C GLY A 142 38.99 8.85 -21.77
N THR A 143 39.03 8.84 -20.44
CA THR A 143 38.03 8.15 -19.62
C THR A 143 36.81 9.07 -19.58
N LEU A 144 35.65 8.58 -20.03
CA LEU A 144 34.37 9.30 -20.02
C LEU A 144 34.15 9.91 -18.62
N LYS A 145 34.12 11.25 -18.54
CA LYS A 145 33.76 11.95 -17.31
C LYS A 145 32.29 11.65 -17.02
N LYS A 146 32.05 10.80 -16.02
CA LYS A 146 30.72 10.55 -15.45
C LYS A 146 30.08 11.88 -15.07
N SER A 147 28.88 12.13 -15.60
CA SER A 147 28.04 13.26 -15.23
C SER A 147 27.76 13.20 -13.72
N PHE A 148 27.96 14.30 -13.00
CA PHE A 148 27.93 14.36 -11.53
C PHE A 148 26.52 14.42 -10.93
N ASN A 149 25.51 13.87 -11.59
CA ASN A 149 24.16 13.69 -11.02
C ASN A 149 23.96 12.25 -10.52
N ARG A 150 24.82 11.80 -9.60
CA ARG A 150 24.76 10.46 -8.98
C ARG A 150 23.44 10.16 -8.24
N PHE A 151 22.62 11.18 -8.01
CA PHE A 151 21.39 11.09 -7.24
C PHE A 151 20.11 11.10 -8.10
N SER A 152 20.19 11.25 -9.42
CA SER A 152 18.99 11.24 -10.25
C SER A 152 18.36 9.84 -10.30
N THR A 153 17.04 9.77 -10.45
CA THR A 153 16.30 8.50 -10.60
C THR A 153 16.84 7.67 -11.76
N PHE A 154 17.27 8.34 -12.84
CA PHE A 154 17.88 7.69 -14.02
C PHE A 154 19.22 6.99 -13.73
N VAL A 155 20.06 7.57 -12.87
CA VAL A 155 21.32 6.92 -12.45
C VAL A 155 21.04 5.83 -11.41
N LYS A 156 20.15 6.10 -10.44
CA LYS A 156 19.78 5.14 -9.39
C LYS A 156 19.12 3.89 -9.95
N SER A 157 18.28 4.04 -10.99
CA SER A 157 17.67 2.90 -11.67
C SER A 157 18.69 2.11 -12.49
N GLY A 158 19.86 2.66 -12.81
CA GLY A 158 20.83 2.02 -13.71
C GLY A 158 20.56 2.28 -15.19
N GLY A 159 19.61 3.17 -15.52
CA GLY A 159 19.29 3.56 -16.89
C GLY A 159 20.48 4.17 -17.64
N GLU A 160 21.33 4.95 -16.95
CA GLU A 160 22.54 5.53 -17.58
C GLU A 160 23.51 4.44 -18.04
N GLY A 161 23.76 3.44 -17.20
CA GLY A 161 24.65 2.32 -17.53
C GLY A 161 24.10 1.45 -18.66
N TYR A 162 22.77 1.36 -18.80
CA TYR A 162 22.14 0.74 -19.97
C TYR A 162 22.38 1.55 -21.23
N ILE A 163 22.00 2.84 -21.26
CA ILE A 163 22.12 3.68 -22.45
C ILE A 163 23.56 3.81 -22.94
N LEU A 164 24.53 3.92 -22.03
CA LEU A 164 25.94 4.01 -22.37
C LEU A 164 26.57 2.66 -22.77
N GLY A 165 25.83 1.55 -22.68
CA GLY A 165 26.33 0.21 -23.00
C GLY A 165 27.36 -0.31 -21.99
N GLU A 166 27.40 0.27 -20.78
CA GLU A 166 28.27 -0.16 -19.67
C GLU A 166 27.79 -1.49 -19.07
N THR A 167 26.50 -1.79 -19.21
CA THR A 167 25.90 -3.06 -18.78
C THR A 167 25.72 -4.00 -19.97
N LYS A 168 26.16 -5.26 -19.81
CA LYS A 168 25.94 -6.33 -20.77
C LYS A 168 25.31 -7.50 -20.02
N LEU A 169 24.07 -7.81 -20.36
CA LEU A 169 23.31 -8.88 -19.74
C LEU A 169 22.65 -9.72 -20.83
N THR A 170 22.84 -11.04 -20.77
CA THR A 170 22.13 -11.97 -21.64
C THR A 170 20.87 -12.42 -20.92
N VAL A 171 19.72 -12.11 -21.51
CA VAL A 171 18.41 -12.45 -20.94
C VAL A 171 17.85 -13.67 -21.68
N PRO A 172 17.41 -14.72 -20.96
CA PRO A 172 16.70 -15.84 -21.56
C PRO A 172 15.42 -15.38 -22.27
N THR A 173 15.09 -15.99 -23.41
CA THR A 173 13.94 -15.57 -24.24
C THR A 173 12.61 -15.65 -23.47
N GLU A 174 12.48 -16.58 -22.54
CA GLU A 174 11.33 -16.76 -21.66
C GLU A 174 11.12 -15.62 -20.64
N GLN A 175 12.16 -14.82 -20.36
CA GLN A 175 12.09 -13.65 -19.48
C GLN A 175 11.93 -12.35 -20.28
N CYS A 176 11.96 -12.41 -21.61
CA CYS A 176 11.79 -11.24 -22.45
C CYS A 176 10.32 -10.82 -22.54
N VAL A 177 10.09 -9.52 -22.51
CA VAL A 177 8.79 -8.90 -22.80
C VAL A 177 8.85 -8.24 -24.17
N THR A 178 7.73 -8.28 -24.91
CA THR A 178 7.69 -7.79 -26.30
C THR A 178 6.77 -6.59 -26.40
N ILE A 179 7.19 -5.61 -27.19
CA ILE A 179 6.40 -4.43 -27.57
C ILE A 179 6.05 -4.56 -29.06
N LEU A 180 4.79 -4.28 -29.37
CA LEU A 180 4.27 -4.26 -30.74
C LEU A 180 3.98 -2.83 -31.16
N GLU A 181 4.18 -2.55 -32.45
CA GLU A 181 3.71 -1.33 -33.10
C GLU A 181 2.74 -1.72 -34.21
N ASN A 182 1.46 -1.36 -34.06
CA ASN A 182 0.41 -1.64 -35.02
C ASN A 182 -0.29 -0.33 -35.41
N ASN A 183 -0.20 0.07 -36.69
CA ASN A 183 -0.82 1.30 -37.20
C ASN A 183 -0.46 2.57 -36.39
N GLY A 184 0.76 2.65 -35.87
CA GLY A 184 1.25 3.76 -35.05
C GLY A 184 0.85 3.68 -33.57
N GLU A 185 0.14 2.62 -33.14
CA GLU A 185 -0.14 2.33 -31.73
C GLU A 185 0.92 1.39 -31.17
N ILE A 186 1.64 1.85 -30.13
CA ILE A 186 2.69 1.10 -29.45
C ILE A 186 2.11 0.46 -28.20
N THR A 187 2.14 -0.86 -28.09
CA THR A 187 1.51 -1.60 -26.98
C THR A 187 2.37 -2.75 -26.49
N TRP A 188 2.21 -3.14 -25.24
CA TRP A 188 2.76 -4.39 -24.73
C TRP A 188 2.09 -5.58 -25.44
N LEU A 189 2.86 -6.62 -25.73
CA LEU A 189 2.30 -7.90 -26.19
C LEU A 189 1.45 -8.51 -25.07
N GLU A 190 0.17 -8.68 -25.34
CA GLU A 190 -0.79 -9.29 -24.42
C GLU A 190 -0.43 -10.74 -24.09
N SER A 191 -0.79 -11.17 -22.87
CA SER A 191 -0.61 -12.56 -22.46
C SER A 191 -1.47 -13.49 -23.31
N THR A 192 -0.89 -14.60 -23.76
CA THR A 192 -1.63 -15.64 -24.52
C THR A 192 -2.64 -16.40 -23.66
N SER A 193 -2.48 -16.37 -22.33
CA SER A 193 -3.31 -17.09 -21.37
C SER A 193 -3.71 -16.16 -20.22
N PRO A 194 -4.61 -15.18 -20.46
CA PRO A 194 -5.06 -14.27 -19.42
C PRO A 194 -5.79 -15.03 -18.30
N TYR A 195 -5.62 -14.57 -17.07
CA TYR A 195 -6.23 -15.17 -15.90
C TYR A 195 -6.65 -14.10 -14.89
N THR A 196 -7.56 -14.46 -14.01
CA THR A 196 -7.94 -13.67 -12.84
C THR A 196 -7.48 -14.37 -11.55
N CYS A 197 -7.40 -13.61 -10.45
CA CYS A 197 -7.16 -14.14 -9.12
C CYS A 197 -8.14 -13.50 -8.13
N SER A 198 -8.84 -14.32 -7.36
CA SER A 198 -9.70 -13.83 -6.29
C SER A 198 -8.92 -13.70 -4.98
N VAL A 199 -9.30 -12.71 -4.18
CA VAL A 199 -8.83 -12.47 -2.81
C VAL A 199 -9.97 -12.84 -1.87
N ASP A 200 -9.96 -14.07 -1.38
CA ASP A 200 -11.00 -14.60 -0.51
C ASP A 200 -10.69 -14.37 0.98
N SER A 201 -11.69 -14.68 1.79
CA SER A 201 -11.95 -14.13 3.10
C SER A 201 -10.81 -14.41 4.09
N PRO A 202 -10.43 -13.39 4.86
CA PRO A 202 -9.26 -13.43 5.71
C PRO A 202 -9.40 -14.42 6.86
N ASN A 203 -8.41 -15.29 7.01
CA ASN A 203 -8.30 -16.16 8.17
C ASN A 203 -7.30 -15.55 9.17
N LYS A 204 -7.74 -15.38 10.44
CA LYS A 204 -6.84 -15.04 11.53
C LYS A 204 -5.93 -16.24 11.82
N LYS A 205 -4.63 -16.06 11.63
CA LYS A 205 -3.60 -17.05 11.93
C LYS A 205 -2.77 -16.60 13.13
N THR A 206 -2.18 -17.56 13.83
CA THR A 206 -1.26 -17.31 14.96
C THR A 206 0.13 -17.85 14.66
N LYS A 207 1.16 -17.18 15.20
CA LYS A 207 2.56 -17.60 15.22
C LYS A 207 3.00 -17.68 16.69
N LEU A 208 4.12 -18.35 16.96
CA LEU A 208 4.75 -18.43 18.29
C LEU A 208 3.76 -18.94 19.36
N LYS A 209 3.08 -20.07 19.08
CA LYS A 209 2.10 -20.69 19.99
C LYS A 209 0.99 -19.73 20.49
N GLY A 210 0.61 -18.74 19.68
CA GLY A 210 -0.48 -17.81 20.01
C GLY A 210 -0.02 -16.40 20.41
N LEU A 211 1.27 -16.17 20.62
CA LEU A 211 1.78 -14.86 21.05
C LEU A 211 1.65 -13.77 19.97
N LYS A 212 1.68 -14.14 18.68
CA LYS A 212 1.50 -13.18 17.57
C LYS A 212 0.35 -13.65 16.70
N SER A 213 -0.55 -12.75 16.30
CA SER A 213 -1.65 -13.07 15.38
C SER A 213 -1.69 -12.12 14.19
N PHE A 214 -2.08 -12.63 13.03
CA PHE A 214 -2.11 -11.85 11.80
C PHE A 214 -3.28 -12.29 10.91
N ILE A 215 -3.69 -11.37 10.04
CA ILE A 215 -4.69 -11.65 9.00
C ILE A 215 -3.98 -12.17 7.75
N ALA A 216 -4.44 -13.32 7.25
CA ALA A 216 -3.97 -13.90 6.00
C ALA A 216 -5.14 -14.01 5.01
N TYR A 217 -4.92 -13.52 3.80
CA TYR A 217 -5.83 -13.57 2.67
C TYR A 217 -5.57 -14.83 1.84
N GLN A 218 -6.63 -15.40 1.27
CA GLN A 218 -6.50 -16.52 0.33
C GLN A 218 -6.51 -15.99 -1.09
N LEU A 219 -5.46 -16.29 -1.84
CA LEU A 219 -5.35 -15.97 -3.25
C LEU A 219 -5.69 -17.22 -4.05
N ILE A 220 -6.68 -17.12 -4.93
CA ILE A 220 -7.14 -18.26 -5.74
C ILE A 220 -7.06 -17.85 -7.22
N PRO A 221 -5.97 -18.24 -7.92
CA PRO A 221 -5.85 -17.98 -9.34
C PRO A 221 -6.76 -18.93 -10.15
N SER A 222 -7.45 -18.36 -11.15
CA SER A 222 -8.44 -19.07 -11.98
C SER A 222 -7.87 -20.22 -12.83
N PHE A 223 -6.56 -20.20 -13.13
CA PHE A 223 -5.95 -21.21 -14.00
C PHE A 223 -5.71 -22.57 -13.33
N ASN A 224 -5.59 -22.63 -11.99
CA ASN A 224 -5.43 -23.89 -11.26
C ASN A 224 -6.38 -24.04 -10.06
N ASN A 225 -7.05 -22.95 -9.62
CA ASN A 225 -7.94 -22.91 -8.46
C ASN A 225 -7.29 -23.39 -7.15
N ILE A 226 -5.96 -23.33 -7.04
CA ILE A 226 -5.22 -23.71 -5.84
C ILE A 226 -5.05 -22.49 -4.95
N ALA A 227 -5.68 -22.51 -3.78
CA ALA A 227 -5.60 -21.42 -2.82
C ALA A 227 -4.20 -21.31 -2.19
N VAL A 228 -3.67 -20.07 -2.14
CA VAL A 228 -2.41 -19.74 -1.52
C VAL A 228 -2.61 -18.66 -0.46
N SER A 229 -2.03 -18.86 0.72
CA SER A 229 -2.21 -17.97 1.85
C SER A 229 -1.13 -16.88 1.90
N ARG A 230 -1.52 -15.61 1.90
CA ARG A 230 -0.61 -14.45 1.99
C ARG A 230 -1.11 -13.43 3.01
N ARG A 231 -0.22 -12.93 3.88
CA ARG A 231 -0.52 -11.83 4.80
C ARG A 231 -0.13 -10.49 4.16
N TYR A 232 -0.64 -9.38 4.68
CA TYR A 232 -0.33 -8.04 4.17
C TYR A 232 1.19 -7.79 4.02
N LYS A 233 2.04 -8.18 4.99
CA LYS A 233 3.51 -8.04 4.89
C LYS A 233 4.12 -8.81 3.69
N HIS A 234 3.45 -9.84 3.15
CA HIS A 234 3.90 -10.49 1.92
C HIS A 234 3.55 -9.68 0.67
N PHE A 235 2.41 -8.97 0.67
CA PHE A 235 2.07 -8.02 -0.40
C PHE A 235 3.03 -6.83 -0.38
N ASP A 236 3.32 -6.28 0.80
CA ASP A 236 4.30 -5.21 1.02
C ASP A 236 5.67 -5.56 0.42
N TRP A 237 6.19 -6.74 0.78
CA TRP A 237 7.41 -7.27 0.18
C TRP A 237 7.34 -7.41 -1.35
N LEU A 238 6.22 -7.91 -1.88
CA LEU A 238 6.07 -8.09 -3.32
C LEU A 238 6.03 -6.73 -4.04
N HIS A 239 5.32 -5.75 -3.47
CA HIS A 239 5.22 -4.41 -4.02
C HIS A 239 6.60 -3.77 -4.17
N GLU A 240 7.45 -3.84 -3.12
CA GLU A 240 8.84 -3.37 -3.19
C GLU A 240 9.62 -4.05 -4.32
N ARG A 241 9.50 -5.38 -4.46
CA ARG A 241 10.20 -6.12 -5.53
C ARG A 241 9.72 -5.71 -6.92
N LEU A 242 8.42 -5.42 -7.09
CA LEU A 242 7.87 -4.95 -8.35
C LEU A 242 8.35 -3.52 -8.68
N GLU A 243 8.38 -2.62 -7.70
CA GLU A 243 8.85 -1.24 -7.87
C GLU A 243 10.34 -1.17 -8.21
N GLU A 244 11.17 -1.98 -7.53
CA GLU A 244 12.61 -2.08 -7.82
C GLU A 244 12.87 -2.65 -9.22
N LYS A 245 12.07 -3.64 -9.63
CA LYS A 245 12.27 -4.34 -10.90
C LYS A 245 11.81 -3.51 -12.10
N PHE A 246 10.63 -2.92 -12.05
CA PHE A 246 9.96 -2.33 -13.20
C PHE A 246 9.96 -0.80 -13.17
N SER A 247 11.11 -0.17 -13.37
CA SER A 247 11.27 1.29 -13.24
C SER A 247 10.51 2.15 -14.25
N LEU A 248 9.88 1.55 -15.27
CA LEU A 248 9.04 2.25 -16.27
C LEU A 248 7.55 1.94 -16.11
N ILE A 249 7.16 1.06 -15.18
CA ILE A 249 5.77 0.64 -14.97
C ILE A 249 5.31 1.15 -13.61
N PRO A 250 4.33 2.07 -13.54
CA PRO A 250 3.73 2.49 -12.28
C PRO A 250 3.07 1.32 -11.55
N ILE A 251 3.58 0.97 -10.37
CA ILE A 251 2.99 -0.09 -9.54
C ILE A 251 1.81 0.50 -8.75
N PRO A 252 0.61 -0.14 -8.75
CA PRO A 252 -0.52 0.34 -7.97
C PRO A 252 -0.23 0.31 -6.46
N PRO A 253 -0.65 1.32 -5.69
CA PRO A 253 -0.35 1.38 -4.26
C PRO A 253 -1.08 0.28 -3.49
N LEU A 254 -0.47 -0.19 -2.41
CA LEU A 254 -1.15 -1.06 -1.44
C LEU A 254 -2.09 -0.25 -0.52
N PRO A 255 -3.10 -0.90 0.06
CA PRO A 255 -3.93 -0.32 1.12
C PRO A 255 -3.10 0.22 2.28
N ASP A 256 -3.57 1.26 2.97
CA ASP A 256 -2.83 1.85 4.08
C ASP A 256 -2.49 0.86 5.21
N LYS A 257 -1.30 1.04 5.79
CA LYS A 257 -0.84 0.29 6.96
C LYS A 257 -1.56 0.81 8.21
N GLN A 258 -2.57 0.08 8.67
CA GLN A 258 -3.23 0.37 9.96
C GLN A 258 -2.71 -0.54 11.08
N ILE A 259 -2.26 0.08 12.17
CA ILE A 259 -1.71 -0.60 13.35
C ILE A 259 -2.83 -0.85 14.38
N SER A 260 -3.58 0.19 14.76
CA SER A 260 -4.75 0.10 15.65
C SER A 260 -6.01 -0.34 14.89
N GLY A 261 -6.94 -1.05 15.51
CA GLY A 261 -8.18 -1.50 14.86
C GLY A 261 -7.98 -2.54 13.74
N ARG A 262 -6.78 -3.10 13.57
CA ARG A 262 -6.42 -4.01 12.47
C ARG A 262 -7.22 -5.32 12.41
N TYR A 263 -7.98 -5.62 13.45
CA TYR A 263 -8.86 -6.80 13.54
C TYR A 263 -10.34 -6.45 13.43
N GLU A 264 -10.68 -5.17 13.23
CA GLU A 264 -12.05 -4.72 13.01
C GLU A 264 -12.56 -5.23 11.67
N LYS A 265 -13.82 -5.69 11.66
CA LYS A 265 -14.42 -6.30 10.48
C LYS A 265 -14.45 -5.33 9.29
N ASP A 266 -14.94 -4.12 9.51
CA ASP A 266 -15.07 -3.09 8.47
C ASP A 266 -13.70 -2.76 7.84
N PHE A 267 -12.67 -2.66 8.67
CA PHE A 267 -11.30 -2.46 8.21
C PHE A 267 -10.78 -3.64 7.37
N ILE A 268 -10.99 -4.86 7.85
CA ILE A 268 -10.57 -6.09 7.17
C ILE A 268 -11.26 -6.22 5.81
N ASP A 269 -12.57 -5.96 5.76
CA ASP A 269 -13.39 -6.05 4.55
C ASP A 269 -12.99 -4.97 3.53
N HIS A 270 -12.80 -3.73 3.97
CA HIS A 270 -12.32 -2.64 3.11
C HIS A 270 -10.92 -2.93 2.54
N ARG A 271 -9.98 -3.35 3.38
CA ARG A 271 -8.64 -3.75 2.92
C ARG A 271 -8.68 -4.92 1.95
N LYS A 272 -9.55 -5.91 2.17
CA LYS A 272 -9.73 -7.03 1.22
C LYS A 272 -10.17 -6.51 -0.15
N ASN A 273 -11.12 -5.57 -0.21
CA ASN A 273 -11.59 -5.00 -1.47
C ASN A 273 -10.46 -4.28 -2.21
N GLN A 274 -9.68 -3.46 -1.51
CA GLN A 274 -8.54 -2.77 -2.11
C GLN A 274 -7.42 -3.75 -2.55
N LEU A 275 -7.15 -4.81 -1.78
CA LEU A 275 -6.23 -5.89 -2.21
C LEU A 275 -6.76 -6.62 -3.44
N GLN A 276 -8.07 -6.84 -3.55
CA GLN A 276 -8.68 -7.44 -4.73
C GLN A 276 -8.51 -6.55 -5.97
N MET A 277 -8.64 -5.23 -5.82
CA MET A 277 -8.36 -4.27 -6.90
C MET A 277 -6.88 -4.32 -7.31
N TRP A 278 -5.97 -4.30 -6.34
CA TRP A 278 -4.53 -4.41 -6.57
C TRP A 278 -4.17 -5.70 -7.33
N VAL A 279 -4.65 -6.85 -6.86
CA VAL A 279 -4.44 -8.15 -7.52
C VAL A 279 -5.01 -8.15 -8.94
N ASN A 280 -6.20 -7.58 -9.15
CA ASN A 280 -6.79 -7.47 -10.48
C ASN A 280 -5.93 -6.63 -11.43
N ARG A 281 -5.32 -5.54 -10.95
CA ARG A 281 -4.41 -4.71 -11.75
C ARG A 281 -3.17 -5.50 -12.17
N ILE A 282 -2.52 -6.20 -11.24
CA ILE A 282 -1.35 -7.03 -11.56
C ILE A 282 -1.71 -8.14 -12.56
N CYS A 283 -2.84 -8.83 -12.37
CA CYS A 283 -3.30 -9.88 -13.29
C CYS A 283 -3.58 -9.36 -14.72
N ARG A 284 -4.06 -8.12 -14.87
CA ARG A 284 -4.39 -7.53 -16.18
C ARG A 284 -3.19 -6.91 -16.87
N HIS A 285 -2.14 -6.57 -16.14
CA HIS A 285 -0.96 -5.96 -16.73
C HIS A 285 -0.16 -6.99 -17.55
N PRO A 286 0.10 -6.75 -18.86
CA PRO A 286 0.76 -7.74 -19.73
C PRO A 286 2.15 -8.15 -19.24
N VAL A 287 2.94 -7.22 -18.70
CA VAL A 287 4.26 -7.51 -18.11
C VAL A 287 4.18 -8.10 -16.69
N LEU A 288 3.50 -7.43 -15.75
CA LEU A 288 3.54 -7.83 -14.34
C LEU A 288 2.94 -9.22 -14.09
N SER A 289 1.84 -9.54 -14.78
CA SER A 289 1.13 -10.83 -14.66
C SER A 289 1.97 -12.05 -15.08
N GLN A 290 3.03 -11.83 -15.84
CA GLN A 290 3.92 -12.89 -16.35
C GLN A 290 5.23 -12.97 -15.57
N SER A 291 5.47 -12.06 -14.63
CA SER A 291 6.73 -12.02 -13.89
C SER A 291 6.91 -13.22 -12.96
N GLU A 292 8.12 -13.77 -12.90
CA GLU A 292 8.43 -14.94 -12.06
C GLU A 292 8.12 -14.70 -10.57
N VAL A 293 8.40 -13.49 -10.07
CA VAL A 293 8.13 -13.11 -8.67
C VAL A 293 6.63 -13.12 -8.35
N TRP A 294 5.80 -12.66 -9.28
CA TRP A 294 4.35 -12.71 -9.16
C TRP A 294 3.81 -14.14 -9.25
N MET A 295 4.30 -14.93 -10.20
CA MET A 295 3.87 -16.32 -10.35
C MET A 295 4.27 -17.17 -9.14
N HIS A 296 5.46 -16.96 -8.56
CA HIS A 296 5.87 -17.57 -7.29
C HIS A 296 4.96 -17.13 -6.14
N PHE A 297 4.61 -15.84 -6.08
CA PHE A 297 3.68 -15.30 -5.09
C PHE A 297 2.30 -15.98 -5.16
N LEU A 298 1.76 -16.19 -6.35
CA LEU A 298 0.45 -16.79 -6.58
C LEU A 298 0.39 -18.32 -6.47
N THR A 299 1.48 -19.03 -6.73
CA THR A 299 1.44 -20.51 -6.88
C THR A 299 2.16 -21.28 -5.78
N CYS A 300 3.06 -20.64 -5.03
CA CYS A 300 3.85 -21.35 -4.02
C CYS A 300 3.03 -21.65 -2.75
N THR A 301 2.73 -22.94 -2.54
CA THR A 301 2.00 -23.46 -1.37
C THR A 301 2.89 -23.96 -0.24
N ASP A 302 4.18 -24.19 -0.50
CA ASP A 302 5.14 -24.75 0.47
C ASP A 302 6.00 -23.66 1.13
N ASP A 303 6.07 -23.66 2.46
CA ASP A 303 6.75 -22.61 3.23
C ASP A 303 8.28 -22.60 3.03
N LYS A 304 8.90 -23.77 2.81
CA LYS A 304 10.35 -23.84 2.56
C LYS A 304 10.68 -23.29 1.17
N ARG A 305 9.91 -23.68 0.15
CA ARG A 305 10.02 -23.16 -1.22
C ARG A 305 9.69 -21.67 -1.27
N TRP A 306 8.75 -21.19 -0.45
CA TRP A 306 8.45 -19.77 -0.33
C TRP A 306 9.69 -18.95 0.08
N LYS A 307 10.40 -19.37 1.15
CA LYS A 307 11.64 -18.71 1.60
C LYS A 307 12.71 -18.69 0.50
N VAL A 308 12.88 -19.78 -0.24
CA VAL A 308 13.85 -19.87 -1.35
C VAL A 308 13.48 -18.92 -2.50
N GLY A 309 12.24 -18.95 -2.98
CA GLY A 309 11.82 -18.07 -4.07
C GLY A 309 11.82 -16.59 -3.68
N LYS A 310 11.52 -16.26 -2.41
CA LYS A 310 11.69 -14.90 -1.85
C LYS A 310 13.13 -14.41 -2.00
N ARG A 311 14.10 -15.22 -1.54
CA ARG A 311 15.54 -14.92 -1.65
C ARG A 311 16.03 -14.85 -3.10
N ASN A 312 15.44 -15.63 -3.99
CA ASN A 312 15.78 -15.58 -5.42
C ASN A 312 15.32 -14.26 -6.06
N ALA A 313 14.10 -13.81 -5.75
CA ALA A 313 13.59 -12.52 -6.22
C ALA A 313 14.40 -11.33 -5.65
N GLU A 314 14.86 -11.41 -4.40
CA GLU A 314 15.73 -10.40 -3.78
C GLU A 314 17.14 -10.35 -4.39
N LYS A 315 17.57 -11.42 -5.08
CA LYS A 315 18.87 -11.50 -5.76
C LYS A 315 18.76 -11.30 -7.28
N ASP A 316 17.59 -10.89 -7.76
CA ASP A 316 17.36 -10.67 -9.18
C ASP A 316 18.30 -9.57 -9.70
N LYS A 317 18.92 -9.83 -10.86
CA LYS A 317 19.82 -8.89 -11.53
C LYS A 317 19.09 -8.06 -12.57
N LEU A 318 17.90 -8.50 -13.02
CA LEU A 318 17.06 -7.82 -14.00
C LEU A 318 16.18 -6.77 -13.33
N ILE A 319 16.80 -5.83 -12.62
CA ILE A 319 16.13 -4.73 -11.93
C ILE A 319 16.46 -3.38 -12.56
N GLY A 320 15.53 -2.42 -12.48
CA GLY A 320 15.69 -1.08 -13.04
C GLY A 320 16.14 -1.09 -14.51
N GLY A 321 17.21 -0.37 -14.82
CA GLY A 321 17.79 -0.26 -16.15
C GLY A 321 18.36 -1.58 -16.69
N SER A 322 18.65 -2.57 -15.84
CA SER A 322 19.01 -3.91 -16.33
C SER A 322 17.83 -4.65 -16.94
N PHE A 323 16.59 -4.34 -16.49
CA PHE A 323 15.38 -4.89 -17.07
C PHE A 323 15.20 -4.45 -18.54
N PHE A 324 15.78 -3.33 -18.97
CA PHE A 324 15.69 -2.88 -20.37
C PHE A 324 16.35 -3.86 -21.36
N HIS A 325 17.28 -4.72 -20.91
CA HIS A 325 17.81 -5.82 -21.73
C HIS A 325 16.79 -6.93 -22.00
N ALA A 326 15.73 -7.02 -21.21
CA ALA A 326 14.64 -7.98 -21.40
C ALA A 326 13.54 -7.46 -22.33
N ILE A 327 13.59 -6.20 -22.76
CA ILE A 327 12.54 -5.60 -23.59
C ILE A 327 12.92 -5.78 -25.07
N SER A 328 12.06 -6.49 -25.80
CA SER A 328 12.14 -6.66 -27.24
C SER A 328 11.22 -5.66 -27.94
N THR A 329 11.80 -4.81 -28.80
CA THR A 329 11.07 -3.73 -29.49
C THR A 329 11.04 -3.92 -31.00
N PRO A 330 10.14 -3.21 -31.71
CA PRO A 330 10.22 -3.10 -33.16
C PRO A 330 11.59 -2.57 -33.62
N SER A 331 11.99 -2.94 -34.85
CA SER A 331 13.26 -2.49 -35.43
C SER A 331 13.20 -1.07 -36.03
N ALA A 332 12.01 -0.47 -36.09
CA ALA A 332 11.84 0.89 -36.59
C ALA A 332 12.42 1.89 -35.59
N ALA A 333 13.21 2.85 -36.08
CA ALA A 333 13.72 3.93 -35.23
C ALA A 333 12.60 4.95 -34.94
N LEU A 334 12.57 5.48 -33.73
CA LEU A 334 11.61 6.52 -33.35
C LEU A 334 12.16 7.91 -33.66
N ASP A 335 11.26 8.84 -34.00
CA ASP A 335 11.63 10.25 -34.10
C ASP A 335 11.67 10.88 -32.69
N ASN A 336 12.86 11.15 -32.19
CA ASN A 336 13.09 11.71 -30.85
C ASN A 336 12.29 12.99 -30.59
N VAL A 337 12.09 13.83 -31.61
CA VAL A 337 11.30 15.08 -31.47
C VAL A 337 9.82 14.78 -31.26
N THR A 338 9.27 13.80 -31.98
CA THR A 338 7.88 13.36 -31.82
C THR A 338 7.69 12.70 -30.44
N VAL A 339 8.61 11.84 -30.02
CA VAL A 339 8.57 11.21 -28.70
C VAL A 339 8.61 12.28 -27.60
N GLU A 340 9.55 13.23 -27.65
CA GLU A 340 9.67 14.31 -26.66
C GLU A 340 8.36 15.11 -26.52
N LYS A 341 7.72 15.46 -27.65
CA LYS A 341 6.41 16.14 -27.65
C LYS A 341 5.31 15.32 -26.99
N GLN A 342 5.27 14.01 -27.24
CA GLN A 342 4.29 13.11 -26.62
C GLN A 342 4.51 13.02 -25.11
N ILE A 343 5.77 12.88 -24.67
CA ILE A 343 6.15 12.84 -23.25
C ILE A 343 5.80 14.14 -22.53
N ASP A 344 6.02 15.30 -23.16
CA ASP A 344 5.64 16.59 -22.58
C ASP A 344 4.12 16.79 -22.50
N LEU A 345 3.38 16.35 -23.52
CA LEU A 345 1.92 16.35 -23.49
C LEU A 345 1.41 15.48 -22.33
N PHE A 346 1.92 14.25 -22.22
CA PHE A 346 1.52 13.30 -21.19
C PHE A 346 1.91 13.79 -19.79
N ASN A 347 3.09 14.39 -19.62
CA ASN A 347 3.50 14.98 -18.35
C ASN A 347 2.51 16.05 -17.85
N ARG A 348 2.07 16.96 -18.73
CA ARG A 348 1.04 17.95 -18.38
C ARG A 348 -0.29 17.30 -18.02
N PHE A 349 -0.66 16.24 -18.72
CA PHE A 349 -1.85 15.45 -18.43
C PHE A 349 -1.75 14.80 -17.04
N VAL A 350 -0.64 14.15 -16.70
CA VAL A 350 -0.39 13.52 -15.39
C VAL A 350 -0.55 14.53 -14.27
N PHE A 351 0.12 15.69 -14.34
CA PHE A 351 -0.01 16.73 -13.32
C PHE A 351 -1.45 17.20 -13.14
N LYS A 352 -2.18 17.45 -14.24
CA LYS A 352 -3.56 17.91 -14.16
C LYS A 352 -4.50 16.83 -13.62
N MET A 353 -4.28 15.58 -14.01
CA MET A 353 -5.06 14.44 -13.55
C MET A 353 -4.83 14.18 -12.07
N ASP A 354 -3.58 14.23 -11.60
CA ASP A 354 -3.21 14.05 -10.19
C ASP A 354 -3.93 15.05 -9.28
N ASP A 355 -3.89 16.34 -9.62
CA ASP A 355 -4.62 17.38 -8.89
C ASP A 355 -6.13 17.10 -8.82
N SER A 356 -6.70 16.68 -9.95
CA SER A 356 -8.14 16.45 -10.10
C SER A 356 -8.60 15.19 -9.36
N VAL A 357 -7.80 14.13 -9.39
CA VAL A 357 -8.02 12.89 -8.64
C VAL A 357 -7.92 13.15 -7.14
N LYS A 358 -6.90 13.88 -6.69
CA LYS A 358 -6.75 14.27 -5.28
C LYS A 358 -7.93 15.10 -4.78
N GLN A 359 -8.38 16.06 -5.58
CA GLN A 359 -9.55 16.88 -5.24
C GLN A 359 -10.82 16.02 -5.12
N LEU A 360 -11.11 15.19 -6.12
CA LEU A 360 -12.32 14.35 -6.09
C LEU A 360 -12.27 13.32 -4.96
N PHE A 361 -11.10 12.72 -4.71
CA PHE A 361 -10.89 11.82 -3.58
C PHE A 361 -11.20 12.51 -2.24
N GLY A 362 -10.69 13.74 -2.04
CA GLY A 362 -10.99 14.53 -0.85
C GLY A 362 -12.49 14.80 -0.67
N VAL A 363 -13.18 15.13 -1.76
CA VAL A 363 -14.64 15.35 -1.74
C VAL A 363 -15.41 14.05 -1.42
N ALA A 364 -14.99 12.91 -1.97
CA ALA A 364 -15.60 11.61 -1.72
C ALA A 364 -15.49 11.20 -0.24
N VAL A 365 -14.29 11.36 0.34
CA VAL A 365 -14.02 11.08 1.76
C VAL A 365 -14.83 12.02 2.67
N GLU A 366 -14.92 13.30 2.32
CA GLU A 366 -15.72 14.26 3.08
C GLU A 366 -17.21 13.95 3.01
N GLN A 367 -17.72 13.55 1.84
CA GLN A 367 -19.11 13.11 1.69
C GLN A 367 -19.43 11.92 2.58
N HIS A 368 -18.56 10.91 2.63
CA HIS A 368 -18.70 9.77 3.54
C HIS A 368 -18.83 10.24 5.00
N LYS A 369 -17.90 11.08 5.48
CA LYS A 369 -17.94 11.62 6.86
C LYS A 369 -19.20 12.42 7.14
N ARG A 370 -19.64 13.21 6.17
CA ARG A 370 -20.83 14.04 6.28
C ARG A 370 -22.10 13.19 6.44
N TYR A 371 -22.19 12.09 5.70
CA TYR A 371 -23.32 11.16 5.72
C TYR A 371 -23.38 10.38 7.03
N ALA A 372 -22.26 9.77 7.43
CA ALA A 372 -22.16 9.00 8.67
C ALA A 372 -22.30 9.86 9.96
N GLY A 373 -22.02 11.17 9.88
CA GLY A 373 -22.05 12.07 11.03
C GLY A 373 -23.17 13.12 10.99
N PRO A 374 -22.91 14.33 10.49
CA PRO A 374 -23.87 15.44 10.50
C PRO A 374 -25.26 15.12 9.94
N VAL A 375 -25.35 14.48 8.77
CA VAL A 375 -26.63 14.22 8.08
C VAL A 375 -27.46 13.19 8.85
N LYS A 376 -26.84 12.07 9.25
CA LYS A 376 -27.47 11.09 10.14
C LYS A 376 -28.03 11.76 11.40
N LYS A 377 -27.24 12.59 12.08
CA LYS A 377 -27.66 13.27 13.31
C LYS A 377 -28.82 14.23 13.09
N GLU A 378 -28.85 14.95 11.98
CA GLU A 378 -29.95 15.85 11.62
C GLU A 378 -31.26 15.08 11.42
N ILE A 379 -31.20 13.97 10.67
CA ILE A 379 -32.33 13.10 10.41
C ILE A 379 -32.85 12.42 11.70
N GLN A 380 -31.95 11.98 12.57
CA GLN A 380 -32.30 11.42 13.88
C GLN A 380 -33.02 12.43 14.77
N ARG A 381 -32.60 13.70 14.79
CA ARG A 381 -33.31 14.75 15.55
C ARG A 381 -34.74 14.97 15.03
N MET A 382 -34.96 14.85 13.73
CA MET A 382 -36.33 14.91 13.18
C MET A 382 -37.16 13.71 13.64
N SER A 383 -36.58 12.50 13.63
CA SER A 383 -37.23 11.29 14.17
C SER A 383 -37.64 11.48 15.64
N GLU A 384 -36.71 11.92 16.49
CA GLU A 384 -36.95 12.21 17.91
C GLU A 384 -38.10 13.24 18.08
N SER A 385 -38.07 14.32 17.30
CA SER A 385 -39.09 15.38 17.36
C SER A 385 -40.48 14.88 16.97
N PHE A 386 -40.59 14.04 15.93
CA PHE A 386 -41.86 13.41 15.56
C PHE A 386 -42.34 12.44 16.64
N ASN A 387 -41.44 11.67 17.24
CA ASN A 387 -41.79 10.74 18.31
C ASN A 387 -42.29 11.47 19.56
N ASP A 388 -41.64 12.57 19.94
CA ASP A 388 -42.05 13.41 21.07
C ASP A 388 -43.43 14.01 20.83
N LEU A 389 -43.69 14.54 19.63
CA LEU A 389 -45.00 15.05 19.25
C LEU A 389 -46.08 13.95 19.28
N GLY A 390 -45.79 12.77 18.72
CA GLY A 390 -46.69 11.62 18.75
C GLY A 390 -46.95 11.14 20.19
N THR A 391 -45.95 11.21 21.06
CA THR A 391 -46.10 10.86 22.48
C THR A 391 -46.97 11.87 23.21
N ALA A 392 -46.82 13.16 22.93
CA ALA A 392 -47.71 14.20 23.47
C ALA A 392 -49.17 13.98 23.05
N PHE A 393 -49.42 13.64 21.78
CA PHE A 393 -50.78 13.35 21.30
C PHE A 393 -51.38 12.09 21.96
N GLN A 394 -50.55 11.08 22.24
CA GLN A 394 -50.98 9.87 22.93
C GLN A 394 -51.41 10.12 24.39
N MET A 395 -50.91 11.17 25.05
CA MET A 395 -51.32 11.50 26.42
C MET A 395 -52.81 11.87 26.53
N TYR A 396 -53.41 12.34 25.45
CA TYR A 396 -54.84 12.65 25.37
C TYR A 396 -55.45 12.00 24.11
N SER A 397 -55.60 10.68 24.17
CA SER A 397 -56.04 9.88 23.03
C SER A 397 -57.57 9.88 22.88
N SER A 398 -58.04 9.79 21.63
CA SER A 398 -59.45 9.68 21.28
C SER A 398 -59.58 8.87 20.00
N LYS A 399 -60.72 8.18 19.79
CA LYS A 399 -60.94 7.36 18.59
C LYS A 399 -60.72 8.13 17.27
N ASN A 400 -60.91 9.45 17.28
CA ASN A 400 -60.70 10.30 16.10
C ASN A 400 -59.23 10.77 15.95
N SER A 401 -58.45 10.82 17.02
CA SER A 401 -57.04 11.28 17.01
C SER A 401 -56.02 10.14 16.99
N ASP A 402 -56.44 8.90 17.28
CA ASP A 402 -55.57 7.72 17.27
C ASP A 402 -54.93 7.45 15.89
N PRO A 403 -55.65 7.55 14.75
CA PRO A 403 -55.03 7.36 13.43
C PRO A 403 -53.93 8.38 13.12
N LEU A 404 -54.16 9.66 13.41
CA LEU A 404 -53.16 10.72 13.25
C LEU A 404 -51.95 10.49 14.16
N THR A 405 -52.17 10.12 15.41
CA THR A 405 -51.10 9.84 16.38
C THR A 405 -50.23 8.67 15.89
N THR A 406 -50.86 7.64 15.34
CA THR A 406 -50.18 6.48 14.74
C THR A 406 -49.36 6.89 13.52
N ALA A 407 -49.92 7.70 12.62
CA ALA A 407 -49.21 8.20 11.45
C ALA A 407 -47.97 9.03 11.82
N ILE A 408 -48.06 9.91 12.84
CA ILE A 408 -46.92 10.70 13.32
C ILE A 408 -45.82 9.81 13.92
N LYS A 409 -46.19 8.81 14.73
CA LYS A 409 -45.21 7.85 15.27
C LYS A 409 -44.59 6.97 14.19
N HIS A 410 -45.35 6.59 13.16
CA HIS A 410 -44.81 5.89 12.00
C HIS A 410 -43.78 6.76 11.25
N THR A 411 -44.08 8.05 11.04
CA THR A 411 -43.12 9.00 10.46
C THR A 411 -41.83 9.06 11.27
N ALA A 412 -41.90 9.08 12.61
CA ALA A 412 -40.70 9.02 13.45
C ALA A 412 -39.84 7.78 13.17
N SER A 413 -40.45 6.59 13.11
CA SER A 413 -39.76 5.33 12.80
C SER A 413 -39.10 5.38 11.42
N VAL A 414 -39.80 5.91 10.42
CA VAL A 414 -39.26 6.03 9.05
C VAL A 414 -38.06 6.97 9.01
N TYR A 415 -38.12 8.12 9.70
CA TYR A 415 -36.96 9.01 9.80
C TYR A 415 -35.78 8.36 10.56
N GLU A 416 -36.01 7.47 11.54
CA GLU A 416 -34.94 6.70 12.16
C GLU A 416 -34.26 5.77 11.14
N GLU A 417 -35.05 5.08 10.31
CA GLU A 417 -34.56 4.22 9.23
C GLU A 417 -33.79 5.03 8.18
N LEU A 418 -34.30 6.19 7.76
CA LEU A 418 -33.59 7.08 6.84
C LEU A 418 -32.21 7.46 7.38
N GLY A 419 -32.09 7.73 8.69
CA GLY A 419 -30.81 8.03 9.33
C GLY A 419 -29.78 6.89 9.17
N LYS A 420 -30.24 5.64 9.32
CA LYS A 420 -29.40 4.44 9.09
C LYS A 420 -29.05 4.28 7.61
N MET A 421 -30.00 4.52 6.70
CA MET A 421 -29.73 4.49 5.26
C MET A 421 -28.63 5.48 4.86
N TYR A 422 -28.66 6.73 5.37
CA TYR A 422 -27.60 7.70 5.10
C TYR A 422 -26.24 7.27 5.67
N GLU A 423 -26.21 6.62 6.82
CA GLU A 423 -24.96 6.10 7.41
C GLU A 423 -24.32 4.99 6.57
N GLU A 424 -25.15 4.09 6.03
CA GLU A 424 -24.69 2.94 5.26
C GLU A 424 -24.42 3.27 3.79
N GLN A 425 -25.06 4.31 3.24
CA GLN A 425 -25.00 4.64 1.82
C GLN A 425 -23.57 4.78 1.25
N PRO A 426 -22.60 5.43 1.93
CA PRO A 426 -21.25 5.59 1.41
C PRO A 426 -20.56 4.28 1.00
N LYS A 427 -20.92 3.15 1.61
CA LYS A 427 -20.38 1.82 1.29
C LYS A 427 -20.69 1.36 -0.14
N TYR A 428 -21.73 1.92 -0.76
CA TYR A 428 -22.22 1.53 -2.07
C TYR A 428 -21.78 2.50 -3.19
N ASP A 429 -21.39 3.73 -2.86
CA ASP A 429 -21.04 4.76 -3.85
C ASP A 429 -19.69 5.45 -3.58
N ALA A 430 -19.59 6.25 -2.51
CA ALA A 430 -18.46 7.10 -2.22
C ALA A 430 -17.19 6.31 -1.87
N GLU A 431 -17.33 5.21 -1.14
CA GLU A 431 -16.20 4.32 -0.80
C GLU A 431 -15.64 3.60 -2.04
N PRO A 432 -16.43 2.89 -2.88
CA PRO A 432 -15.92 2.33 -4.13
C PRO A 432 -15.28 3.37 -5.06
N MET A 433 -15.84 4.58 -5.13
CA MET A 433 -15.25 5.68 -5.88
C MET A 433 -13.91 6.12 -5.27
N ALA A 434 -13.84 6.28 -3.95
CA ALA A 434 -12.62 6.65 -3.25
C ALA A 434 -11.51 5.60 -3.43
N ASP A 435 -11.85 4.31 -3.47
CA ASP A 435 -10.89 3.22 -3.71
C ASP A 435 -10.24 3.33 -5.09
N VAL A 436 -11.03 3.54 -6.15
CA VAL A 436 -10.50 3.74 -7.50
C VAL A 436 -9.62 5.00 -7.54
N LEU A 437 -10.06 6.09 -6.93
CA LEU A 437 -9.29 7.34 -6.92
C LEU A 437 -7.99 7.23 -6.12
N HIS A 438 -7.98 6.50 -5.00
CA HIS A 438 -6.78 6.21 -4.23
C HIS A 438 -5.75 5.43 -5.06
N GLU A 439 -6.20 4.42 -5.80
CA GLU A 439 -5.34 3.63 -6.67
C GLU A 439 -4.69 4.49 -7.75
N TYR A 440 -5.47 5.31 -8.47
CA TYR A 440 -4.95 6.22 -9.49
C TYR A 440 -4.04 7.30 -8.90
N LYS A 441 -4.34 7.81 -7.70
CA LYS A 441 -3.46 8.75 -6.99
C LYS A 441 -2.07 8.16 -6.77
N GLY A 442 -1.97 6.88 -6.38
CA GLY A 442 -0.67 6.22 -6.20
C GLY A 442 0.08 6.01 -7.52
N MET A 443 -0.60 5.51 -8.56
CA MET A 443 0.03 5.35 -9.88
C MET A 443 0.48 6.70 -10.48
N LEU A 444 -0.31 7.76 -10.31
CA LEU A 444 0.02 9.13 -10.74
C LEU A 444 1.27 9.69 -10.03
N ALA A 445 1.51 9.29 -8.77
CA ALA A 445 2.70 9.71 -8.03
C ALA A 445 4.00 9.07 -8.57
N ALA A 446 3.93 7.92 -9.25
CA ALA A 446 5.10 7.23 -9.82
C ALA A 446 5.52 7.76 -11.21
N TRP A 447 4.59 8.34 -11.97
CA TRP A 447 4.85 8.83 -13.32
C TRP A 447 5.97 9.88 -13.45
N PRO A 448 6.14 10.85 -12.53
CA PRO A 448 7.24 11.81 -12.61
C PRO A 448 8.63 11.16 -12.74
N ASP A 449 8.86 10.06 -12.01
CA ASP A 449 10.12 9.32 -12.06
C ASP A 449 10.29 8.56 -13.40
N VAL A 450 9.22 7.91 -13.88
CA VAL A 450 9.20 7.24 -15.20
C VAL A 450 9.51 8.23 -16.33
N LEU A 451 8.84 9.39 -16.33
CA LEU A 451 9.03 10.42 -17.34
C LEU A 451 10.40 11.09 -17.22
N HIS A 452 10.99 11.16 -16.02
CA HIS A 452 12.35 11.64 -15.83
C HIS A 452 13.39 10.67 -16.45
N ILE A 453 13.21 9.35 -16.30
CA ILE A 453 14.05 8.33 -16.94
C ILE A 453 14.00 8.51 -18.46
N GLN A 454 12.80 8.62 -19.05
CA GLN A 454 12.62 8.82 -20.49
C GLN A 454 13.25 10.12 -21.00
N LYS A 455 13.03 11.25 -20.31
CA LYS A 455 13.65 12.54 -20.68
C LYS A 455 15.17 12.49 -20.60
N SER A 456 15.70 11.81 -19.58
CA SER A 456 17.14 11.63 -19.43
C SER A 456 17.74 10.79 -20.55
N ALA A 457 17.00 9.79 -21.04
CA ALA A 457 17.39 9.00 -22.20
C ALA A 457 17.54 9.85 -23.46
N LEU A 458 16.52 10.63 -23.79
CA LEU A 458 16.52 11.53 -24.96
C LEU A 458 17.63 12.59 -24.86
N ASN A 459 17.83 13.17 -23.67
CA ASN A 459 18.90 14.13 -23.43
C ASN A 459 20.28 13.51 -23.67
N LYS A 460 20.47 12.23 -23.30
CA LYS A 460 21.73 11.52 -23.51
C LYS A 460 22.00 11.32 -24.99
N VAL A 461 20.98 10.94 -25.77
CA VAL A 461 21.10 10.89 -27.23
C VAL A 461 21.51 12.24 -27.81
N ALA A 462 20.85 13.33 -27.42
CA ALA A 462 21.16 14.67 -27.92
C ALA A 462 22.59 15.12 -27.57
N GLU A 463 23.05 14.83 -26.34
CA GLU A 463 24.43 15.07 -25.91
C GLU A 463 25.42 14.32 -26.80
N HIS A 464 25.19 13.04 -27.06
CA HIS A 464 26.09 12.22 -27.87
C HIS A 464 26.03 12.59 -29.36
N LYS A 465 24.87 12.95 -29.91
CA LYS A 465 24.75 13.50 -31.28
C LYS A 465 25.66 14.73 -31.45
N LYS A 466 25.65 15.66 -30.49
CA LYS A 466 26.54 16.83 -30.48
C LYS A 466 28.01 16.46 -30.36
N LEU A 467 28.37 15.49 -29.51
CA LEU A 467 29.76 15.03 -29.38
C LEU A 467 30.29 14.40 -30.68
N ALA A 468 29.43 13.76 -31.47
CA ALA A 468 29.79 13.22 -32.77
C ALA A 468 30.02 14.32 -33.81
N GLU A 469 29.22 15.39 -33.79
CA GLU A 469 29.45 16.59 -34.61
C GLU A 469 30.79 17.26 -34.27
N GLU A 470 31.21 17.22 -33.00
CA GLU A 470 32.52 17.69 -32.53
C GLU A 470 33.67 16.70 -32.80
N GLY A 471 33.39 15.54 -33.43
CA GLY A 471 34.38 14.51 -33.76
C GLY A 471 34.93 13.73 -32.55
N LYS A 472 34.27 13.80 -31.39
CA LYS A 472 34.74 13.16 -30.15
C LYS A 472 34.30 11.71 -29.98
N ILE A 473 33.22 11.31 -30.67
CA ILE A 473 32.69 9.94 -30.68
C ILE A 473 32.30 9.53 -32.11
N SER A 474 32.21 8.24 -32.38
CA SER A 474 31.81 7.76 -33.70
C SER A 474 30.30 7.86 -33.93
N GLN A 475 29.89 7.90 -35.20
CA GLN A 475 28.46 7.83 -35.56
C GLN A 475 27.84 6.47 -35.18
N ASP A 476 28.63 5.39 -35.20
CA ASP A 476 28.19 4.06 -34.80
C ASP A 476 27.88 4.00 -33.29
N ASP A 477 28.69 4.66 -32.46
CA ASP A 477 28.44 4.78 -31.02
C ASP A 477 27.12 5.54 -30.74
N VAL A 478 26.87 6.62 -31.49
CA VAL A 478 25.62 7.38 -31.40
C VAL A 478 24.43 6.50 -31.80
N ALA A 479 24.52 5.78 -32.92
CA ALA A 479 23.45 4.89 -33.37
C ALA A 479 23.13 3.81 -32.33
N ALA A 480 24.15 3.25 -31.67
CA ALA A 480 23.94 2.27 -30.60
C ALA A 480 23.29 2.88 -29.35
N ILE A 481 23.60 4.14 -29.02
CA ILE A 481 22.95 4.89 -27.93
C ILE A 481 21.50 5.21 -28.28
N ASP A 482 21.23 5.65 -29.51
CA ASP A 482 19.89 5.94 -30.03
C ASP A 482 19.01 4.68 -29.97
N GLN A 483 19.53 3.54 -30.44
CA GLN A 483 18.82 2.25 -30.37
C GLN A 483 18.46 1.84 -28.94
N ARG A 484 19.33 2.09 -27.96
CA ARG A 484 19.02 1.81 -26.54
C ARG A 484 18.02 2.81 -25.96
N SER A 485 18.07 4.07 -26.40
CA SER A 485 17.05 5.07 -26.05
C SER A 485 15.69 4.72 -26.64
N ASP A 486 15.64 4.14 -27.84
CA ASP A 486 14.40 3.66 -28.45
C ASP A 486 13.73 2.59 -27.58
N VAL A 487 14.48 1.68 -26.96
CA VAL A 487 13.90 0.66 -26.06
C VAL A 487 13.13 1.29 -24.90
N ILE A 488 13.72 2.30 -24.25
CA ILE A 488 13.08 3.04 -23.15
C ILE A 488 11.87 3.82 -23.67
N SER A 489 11.98 4.38 -24.88
CA SER A 489 10.92 5.17 -25.51
C SER A 489 9.71 4.30 -25.87
N TYR A 490 9.92 3.17 -26.54
CA TYR A 490 8.89 2.18 -26.82
C TYR A 490 8.21 1.70 -25.54
N ALA A 491 8.98 1.34 -24.51
CA ALA A 491 8.44 0.88 -23.24
C ALA A 491 7.58 1.94 -22.55
N THR A 492 8.06 3.19 -22.52
CA THR A 492 7.31 4.31 -21.92
C THR A 492 6.01 4.58 -22.69
N LEU A 493 6.04 4.55 -24.03
CA LEU A 493 4.85 4.76 -24.86
C LEU A 493 3.85 3.60 -24.75
N ALA A 494 4.34 2.35 -24.69
CA ALA A 494 3.50 1.18 -24.43
C ALA A 494 2.78 1.30 -23.08
N GLU A 495 3.49 1.75 -22.05
CA GLU A 495 2.91 1.93 -20.72
C GLU A 495 1.90 3.08 -20.65
N ILE A 496 2.18 4.20 -21.34
CA ILE A 496 1.23 5.31 -21.47
C ILE A 496 -0.08 4.82 -22.12
N ASN A 497 0.02 4.02 -23.17
CA ASN A 497 -1.15 3.44 -23.84
C ASN A 497 -1.90 2.45 -22.94
N HIS A 498 -1.19 1.56 -22.23
CA HIS A 498 -1.80 0.65 -21.26
C HIS A 498 -2.55 1.42 -20.16
N PHE A 499 -1.92 2.43 -19.56
CA PHE A 499 -2.52 3.29 -18.55
C PHE A 499 -3.78 4.00 -19.06
N HIS A 500 -3.76 4.52 -20.29
CA HIS A 500 -4.93 5.18 -20.86
C HIS A 500 -6.09 4.21 -21.13
N ASN A 501 -5.81 3.01 -21.62
CA ASN A 501 -6.81 1.98 -21.88
C ASN A 501 -7.49 1.52 -20.59
N GLU A 502 -6.69 1.21 -19.56
CA GLU A 502 -7.20 0.85 -18.24
C GLU A 502 -7.97 2.00 -17.58
N ARG A 503 -7.50 3.25 -17.71
CA ARG A 503 -8.18 4.44 -17.20
C ARG A 503 -9.59 4.57 -17.74
N VAL A 504 -9.79 4.39 -19.04
CA VAL A 504 -11.12 4.50 -19.64
C VAL A 504 -12.07 3.46 -19.06
N ALA A 505 -11.63 2.20 -18.95
CA ALA A 505 -12.44 1.12 -18.41
C ALA A 505 -12.82 1.36 -16.94
N TYR A 506 -11.85 1.74 -16.10
CA TYR A 506 -12.07 1.90 -14.65
C TYR A 506 -12.90 3.13 -14.32
N PHE A 507 -12.61 4.28 -14.91
CA PHE A 507 -13.41 5.49 -14.64
C PHE A 507 -14.85 5.33 -15.14
N LYS A 508 -15.06 4.61 -16.25
CA LYS A 508 -16.41 4.26 -16.70
C LYS A 508 -17.13 3.40 -15.65
N SER A 509 -16.53 2.28 -15.24
CA SER A 509 -17.12 1.38 -14.25
C SER A 509 -17.36 2.06 -12.89
N MET A 510 -16.44 2.93 -12.47
CA MET A 510 -16.55 3.73 -11.25
C MET A 510 -17.77 4.65 -11.29
N MET A 511 -17.94 5.41 -12.39
CA MET A 511 -19.06 6.33 -12.54
C MET A 511 -20.40 5.60 -12.70
N GLU A 512 -20.42 4.47 -13.42
CA GLU A 512 -21.62 3.62 -13.50
C GLU A 512 -22.04 3.13 -12.11
N THR A 513 -21.10 2.59 -11.33
CA THR A 513 -21.37 2.12 -9.96
C THR A 513 -21.91 3.24 -9.07
N TYR A 514 -21.22 4.40 -9.06
CA TYR A 514 -21.60 5.55 -8.24
C TYR A 514 -23.01 6.05 -8.58
N LEU A 515 -23.31 6.23 -9.87
CA LEU A 515 -24.60 6.77 -10.30
C LEU A 515 -25.74 5.78 -10.08
N THR A 516 -25.53 4.49 -10.31
CA THR A 516 -26.52 3.45 -10.01
C THR A 516 -26.86 3.42 -8.52
N ALA A 517 -25.85 3.38 -7.65
CA ALA A 517 -26.06 3.37 -6.20
C ALA A 517 -26.77 4.65 -5.70
N GLN A 518 -26.45 5.82 -6.26
CA GLN A 518 -27.15 7.07 -5.94
C GLN A 518 -28.62 7.04 -6.41
N ILE A 519 -28.91 6.54 -7.62
CA ILE A 519 -30.28 6.40 -8.12
C ILE A 519 -31.09 5.50 -7.18
N ASP A 520 -30.56 4.32 -6.87
CA ASP A 520 -31.23 3.34 -6.01
C ASP A 520 -31.49 3.90 -4.61
N PHE A 521 -30.55 4.67 -4.07
CA PHE A 521 -30.70 5.34 -2.77
C PHE A 521 -31.86 6.33 -2.74
N TYR A 522 -31.90 7.27 -3.69
CA TYR A 522 -32.97 8.28 -3.71
C TYR A 522 -34.34 7.68 -4.05
N GLN A 523 -34.39 6.61 -4.84
CA GLN A 523 -35.62 5.87 -5.10
C GLN A 523 -36.16 5.21 -3.82
N GLN A 524 -35.31 4.55 -3.04
CA GLN A 524 -35.70 3.94 -1.77
C GLN A 524 -36.19 4.98 -0.75
N ILE A 525 -35.51 6.13 -0.64
CA ILE A 525 -35.98 7.24 0.19
C ILE A 525 -37.37 7.71 -0.26
N THR A 526 -37.54 7.92 -1.57
CA THR A 526 -38.81 8.38 -2.14
C THR A 526 -39.94 7.41 -1.83
N GLN A 527 -39.70 6.10 -2.00
CA GLN A 527 -40.68 5.07 -1.71
C GLN A 527 -41.09 5.08 -0.23
N LYS A 528 -40.13 5.13 0.71
CA LYS A 528 -40.43 5.18 2.15
C LYS A 528 -41.26 6.39 2.54
N LEU A 529 -40.96 7.54 1.95
CA LEU A 529 -41.74 8.76 2.19
C LEU A 529 -43.14 8.68 1.60
N GLN A 530 -43.32 8.07 0.42
CA GLN A 530 -44.63 7.83 -0.18
C GLN A 530 -45.50 6.87 0.64
N GLU A 531 -44.91 5.77 1.11
CA GLU A 531 -45.58 4.81 1.99
C GLU A 531 -46.01 5.48 3.31
N THR A 532 -45.15 6.33 3.87
CA THR A 532 -45.45 7.10 5.08
C THR A 532 -46.57 8.12 4.85
N LEU A 533 -46.60 8.80 3.71
CA LEU A 533 -47.66 9.74 3.36
C LEU A 533 -49.03 9.06 3.30
N ALA A 534 -49.10 7.81 2.82
CA ALA A 534 -50.35 7.05 2.74
C ALA A 534 -51.00 6.83 4.12
N TYR A 535 -50.22 6.81 5.21
CA TYR A 535 -50.78 6.72 6.57
C TYR A 535 -51.66 7.92 6.92
N TYR A 536 -51.36 9.11 6.39
CA TYR A 536 -52.15 10.32 6.63
C TYR A 536 -53.37 10.45 5.71
N GLN A 537 -53.32 9.79 4.54
CA GLN A 537 -54.42 9.81 3.57
C GLN A 537 -55.51 8.79 3.91
N ASN A 538 -55.13 7.72 4.61
CA ASN A 538 -56.03 6.63 5.00
C ASN A 538 -56.48 6.69 6.48
N SER A 539 -56.01 7.69 7.24
CA SER A 539 -56.27 7.91 8.67
C SER A 539 -57.44 8.82 8.98
#